data_AF-A0A7Z2W2H4-F1
#
_entry.id   AF-A0A7Z2W2H4-F1
#
_cell.length_a   1.000
_cell.length_b   1.000
_cell.length_c   1.000
_cell.angle_alpha   90.00
_cell.angle_beta   90.00
_cell.angle_gamma   90.00
#
_symmetry.space_group_name_H-M   'P 1'
#
loop_
_entity.id
_entity.type
_entity.pdbx_description
1 polymer ?
#
loop_
_entity_poly.entity_id
_entity_poly.type
_entity_poly.pdbx_seq_one_letter_code
_entity_poly.pdbx_strand_id
1 'polypeptide(L)'
;MHKLTGRGAMRSPGAPSHRRETERRFWEQIATGITTEKAAEAVGVSQAVGARWFRHNGGMPLSMLSPISKRYLSFTEREEIGLLSCQGIGIREIARQIGRSASTVSRELRRNAATRCGRLEYRASVAQWKAELVARRPKPSKLVTNQRLHDYVQGRLQGQVRDADGHDISGPESAPFIGRNKPHRGDRKWVTGWSPEQISNRLRTDFPDDESMRISHEAIYQALYIQGRGALKRELVSCLRTGRALRMPRTRAQAKAWAHVSEDVMISNRPAEVQDRAVPGHWEGDLIIGLNRSAIGTLVERSSRFTMLVHLPREEGYGLIPKTKNGPALAGYGAVTMANALSNTVADMPALLWQSLTWDRGKELSDHARFTVESGVKVFFADPHSPWQRGTNENTNGLLRQYFPKGTDLSRWSARELHAIANTLNSRPRKTLGWKTPAEALDEYLKSVQQYSVATTG
;
A
#
# COMPACT_ATOMS: atom_id res chain seq x y z
N MET A 1 17.69 -14.29 47.16
CA MET A 1 17.55 -13.50 45.92
C MET A 1 16.13 -13.02 45.67
N HIS A 2 15.16 -13.91 45.37
CA HIS A 2 13.75 -13.53 45.22
C HIS A 2 13.16 -12.84 46.47
N LYS A 3 13.57 -13.27 47.68
CA LYS A 3 13.19 -12.63 48.95
C LYS A 3 13.70 -11.18 49.13
N LEU A 4 14.79 -10.78 48.46
CA LEU A 4 15.43 -9.45 48.61
C LEU A 4 15.04 -8.48 47.49
N THR A 5 14.98 -8.96 46.25
CA THR A 5 14.70 -8.13 45.06
C THR A 5 13.29 -8.33 44.50
N GLY A 6 12.56 -9.33 44.99
CA GLY A 6 11.26 -9.75 44.45
C GLY A 6 11.34 -10.41 43.07
N ARG A 7 12.52 -10.86 42.63
CA ARG A 7 12.76 -11.34 41.24
C ARG A 7 13.58 -12.64 41.20
N GLY A 8 13.25 -13.49 40.23
CA GLY A 8 14.05 -14.68 39.88
C GLY A 8 15.39 -14.32 39.24
N ALA A 9 16.28 -15.31 39.10
CA ALA A 9 17.55 -15.13 38.41
C ALA A 9 17.32 -14.85 36.91
N MET A 10 17.86 -13.75 36.39
CA MET A 10 17.77 -13.40 34.96
C MET A 10 19.07 -13.78 34.25
N ARG A 11 18.99 -14.45 33.10
CA ARG A 11 20.15 -14.71 32.23
C ARG A 11 20.64 -13.41 31.59
N SER A 12 21.96 -13.20 31.56
CA SER A 12 22.60 -12.06 30.89
C SER A 12 22.47 -12.19 29.37
N PRO A 13 22.17 -11.11 28.61
CA PRO A 13 22.04 -11.18 27.16
C PRO A 13 23.38 -11.07 26.41
N GLY A 14 24.52 -11.07 27.10
CA GLY A 14 25.82 -10.73 26.50
C GLY A 14 26.10 -9.23 26.56
N ALA A 15 26.73 -8.66 25.53
CA ALA A 15 26.99 -7.22 25.45
C ALA A 15 25.66 -6.41 25.49
N PRO A 16 25.61 -5.27 26.22
CA PRO A 16 24.40 -4.46 26.29
C PRO A 16 23.98 -4.02 24.88
N SER A 17 22.70 -4.19 24.53
CA SER A 17 22.15 -3.60 23.32
C SER A 17 22.23 -2.07 23.41
N HIS A 18 22.28 -1.40 22.25
CA HIS A 18 22.14 0.05 22.20
C HIS A 18 20.88 0.52 22.94
N ARG A 19 20.96 1.72 23.52
CA ARG A 19 19.86 2.34 24.28
C ARG A 19 18.66 2.57 23.38
N ARG A 20 17.46 2.37 23.94
CA ARG A 20 16.19 2.61 23.22
C ARG A 20 16.07 4.06 22.73
N GLU A 21 16.67 5.00 23.43
CA GLU A 21 16.70 6.41 23.03
C GLU A 21 17.56 6.65 21.77
N THR A 22 18.67 5.94 21.62
CA THR A 22 19.50 6.01 20.40
C THR A 22 18.72 5.45 19.20
N GLU A 23 18.04 4.31 19.39
CA GLU A 23 17.19 3.74 18.34
C GLU A 23 15.99 4.66 18.02
N ARG A 24 15.40 5.33 19.02
CA ARG A 24 14.35 6.34 18.80
C ARG A 24 14.85 7.48 17.91
N ARG A 25 15.97 8.10 18.27
CA ARG A 25 16.56 9.20 17.49
C ARG A 25 16.87 8.77 16.06
N PHE A 26 17.30 7.52 15.86
CA PHE A 26 17.51 6.97 14.53
C PHE A 26 16.20 6.96 13.73
N TRP A 27 15.09 6.53 14.33
CA TRP A 27 13.79 6.53 13.67
C TRP A 27 13.21 7.92 13.44
N GLU A 28 13.48 8.89 14.32
CA GLU A 28 13.17 10.31 14.11
C GLU A 28 13.88 10.83 12.85
N GLN A 29 15.17 10.52 12.70
CA GLN A 29 15.94 10.87 11.51
C GLN A 29 15.39 10.16 10.25
N ILE A 30 15.11 8.86 10.31
CA ILE A 30 14.51 8.13 9.18
C ILE A 30 13.16 8.75 8.74
N ALA A 31 12.36 9.28 9.68
CA ALA A 31 11.10 9.94 9.38
C ALA A 31 11.26 11.23 8.56
N THR A 32 12.40 11.94 8.69
CA THR A 32 12.72 13.11 7.85
C THR A 32 13.09 12.74 6.41
N GLY A 33 13.26 11.44 6.12
CA GLY A 33 13.49 10.92 4.78
C GLY A 33 14.96 10.72 4.41
N ILE A 34 15.89 10.92 5.35
CA ILE A 34 17.31 10.65 5.11
C ILE A 34 17.59 9.14 4.99
N THR A 35 18.78 8.79 4.48
CA THR A 35 19.17 7.39 4.29
C THR A 35 19.52 6.71 5.61
N THR A 36 19.49 5.38 5.61
CA THR A 36 19.79 4.58 6.80
C THR A 36 21.22 4.81 7.30
N GLU A 37 22.15 5.02 6.38
CA GLU A 37 23.56 5.29 6.66
C GLU A 37 23.71 6.64 7.36
N LYS A 38 23.11 7.70 6.79
CA LYS A 38 23.13 9.06 7.39
C LYS A 38 22.40 9.10 8.74
N ALA A 39 21.30 8.37 8.88
CA ALA A 39 20.59 8.28 10.15
C ALA A 39 21.41 7.55 11.23
N ALA A 40 22.17 6.52 10.85
CA ALA A 40 23.05 5.81 11.78
C ALA A 40 24.21 6.70 12.25
N GLU A 41 24.83 7.41 11.31
CA GLU A 41 25.89 8.39 11.59
C GLU A 41 25.39 9.50 12.53
N ALA A 42 24.22 10.08 12.25
CA ALA A 42 23.63 11.15 13.06
C ALA A 42 23.33 10.77 14.52
N VAL A 43 23.22 9.47 14.83
CA VAL A 43 23.00 8.98 16.20
C VAL A 43 24.23 8.28 16.80
N GLY A 44 25.36 8.29 16.10
CA GLY A 44 26.62 7.72 16.57
C GLY A 44 26.62 6.19 16.63
N VAL A 45 25.94 5.50 15.69
CA VAL A 45 26.01 4.04 15.56
C VAL A 45 26.55 3.62 14.20
N SER A 46 27.09 2.40 14.11
CA SER A 46 27.60 1.90 12.84
C SER A 46 26.47 1.73 11.81
N GLN A 47 26.81 1.89 10.52
CA GLN A 47 25.86 1.69 9.43
C GLN A 47 25.22 0.30 9.45
N ALA A 48 25.98 -0.73 9.85
CA ALA A 48 25.48 -2.10 10.00
C ALA A 48 24.39 -2.22 11.09
N VAL A 49 24.50 -1.46 12.19
CA VAL A 49 23.49 -1.41 13.24
C VAL A 49 22.22 -0.70 12.74
N GLY A 50 22.37 0.46 12.10
CA GLY A 50 21.22 1.18 11.51
C GLY A 50 20.48 0.35 10.47
N ALA A 51 21.20 -0.33 9.58
CA ALA A 51 20.63 -1.25 8.59
C ALA A 51 19.87 -2.42 9.25
N ARG A 52 20.40 -2.96 10.36
CA ARG A 52 19.75 -4.03 11.13
C ARG A 52 18.46 -3.54 11.79
N TRP A 53 18.48 -2.38 12.45
CA TRP A 53 17.28 -1.77 13.04
C TRP A 53 16.20 -1.54 11.99
N PHE A 54 16.57 -0.96 10.84
CA PHE A 54 15.65 -0.71 9.75
C PHE A 54 15.02 -2.00 9.23
N ARG A 55 15.83 -3.05 9.01
CA ARG A 55 15.36 -4.35 8.51
C ARG A 55 14.50 -5.10 9.51
N HIS A 56 14.89 -5.13 10.79
CA HIS A 56 14.17 -5.83 11.86
C HIS A 56 12.77 -5.24 12.09
N ASN A 57 12.64 -3.91 12.03
CA ASN A 57 11.35 -3.24 12.14
C ASN A 57 10.61 -3.12 10.79
N GLY A 58 11.11 -3.75 9.72
CA GLY A 58 10.44 -3.71 8.42
C GLY A 58 10.36 -2.31 7.78
N GLY A 59 11.22 -1.39 8.18
CA GLY A 59 11.22 0.01 7.74
C GLY A 59 10.18 0.91 8.44
N MET A 60 9.74 0.54 9.65
CA MET A 60 8.64 1.20 10.38
C MET A 60 9.06 1.73 11.77
N PRO A 61 8.72 2.98 12.15
CA PRO A 61 9.17 3.59 13.42
C PRO A 61 8.20 3.48 14.62
N LEU A 62 6.99 2.94 14.42
CA LEU A 62 5.77 3.51 15.02
C LEU A 62 5.60 3.43 16.55
N SER A 63 6.25 2.50 17.24
CA SER A 63 6.13 2.42 18.71
C SER A 63 7.33 3.00 19.45
N MET A 64 8.32 3.53 18.73
CA MET A 64 9.57 4.01 19.33
C MET A 64 9.70 5.52 19.38
N LEU A 65 8.89 6.27 18.62
CA LEU A 65 8.99 7.73 18.50
C LEU A 65 8.51 8.50 19.74
N SER A 66 7.67 7.90 20.59
CA SER A 66 7.23 8.60 21.80
C SER A 66 8.39 8.73 22.79
N PRO A 67 8.66 9.94 23.32
CA PRO A 67 9.68 10.12 24.32
C PRO A 67 9.33 9.35 25.60
N ILE A 68 10.36 8.96 26.35
CA ILE A 68 10.14 8.34 27.65
C ILE A 68 9.43 9.38 28.53
N SER A 69 8.24 9.05 29.03
CA SER A 69 7.50 9.93 29.94
C SER A 69 8.39 10.36 31.09
N LYS A 70 8.35 11.64 31.46
CA LYS A 70 9.04 12.19 32.64
C LYS A 70 8.73 11.44 33.93
N ARG A 71 7.67 10.61 33.96
CA ARG A 71 7.36 9.69 35.07
C ARG A 71 8.46 8.66 35.34
N TYR A 72 9.19 8.23 34.31
CA TYR A 72 10.24 7.23 34.43
C TYR A 72 11.61 7.90 34.59
N LEU A 73 12.52 7.23 35.30
CA LEU A 73 13.92 7.68 35.40
C LEU A 73 14.58 7.63 34.02
N SER A 74 15.34 8.66 33.67
CA SER A 74 16.23 8.71 32.51
C SER A 74 17.50 7.91 32.77
N PHE A 75 18.33 7.72 31.73
CA PHE A 75 19.62 7.07 31.91
C PHE A 75 20.56 7.94 32.76
N THR A 76 20.61 9.25 32.51
CA THR A 76 21.42 10.21 33.28
C THR A 76 21.02 10.21 34.75
N GLU A 77 19.72 10.19 35.06
CA GLU A 77 19.24 10.08 36.45
C GLU A 77 19.68 8.75 37.09
N ARG A 78 19.75 7.66 36.32
CA ARG A 78 20.26 6.37 36.82
C ARG A 78 21.76 6.38 37.05
N GLU A 79 22.53 7.11 36.25
CA GLU A 79 23.97 7.31 36.46
C GLU A 79 24.22 8.11 37.73
N GLU A 80 23.48 9.21 37.92
CA GLU A 80 23.55 10.06 39.11
C GLU A 80 23.20 9.26 40.39
N ILE A 81 22.12 8.47 40.36
CA ILE A 81 21.77 7.56 41.46
C ILE A 81 22.92 6.59 41.76
N GLY A 82 23.62 6.09 40.73
CA GLY A 82 24.73 5.16 40.90
C GLY A 82 25.95 5.82 41.53
N LEU A 83 26.33 7.02 41.05
CA LEU A 83 27.46 7.79 41.57
C LEU A 83 27.24 8.20 43.03
N LEU A 84 26.10 8.83 43.33
CA LEU A 84 25.77 9.30 44.67
C LEU A 84 25.63 8.13 45.67
N SER A 85 25.08 6.98 45.20
CA SER A 85 25.01 5.77 46.04
C SER A 85 26.40 5.19 46.34
N CYS A 86 27.35 5.25 45.41
CA CYS A 86 28.74 4.84 45.66
C CYS A 86 29.47 5.77 46.62
N GLN A 87 29.10 7.06 46.65
CA GLN A 87 29.61 8.04 47.61
C GLN A 87 28.99 7.90 49.02
N GLY A 88 28.09 6.93 49.22
CA GLY A 88 27.44 6.70 50.53
C GLY A 88 26.33 7.69 50.86
N ILE A 89 25.85 8.49 49.89
CA ILE A 89 24.80 9.47 50.11
C ILE A 89 23.45 8.76 50.37
N GLY A 90 22.71 9.24 51.37
CA GLY A 90 21.42 8.66 51.75
C GLY A 90 20.33 8.84 50.70
N ILE A 91 19.39 7.88 50.61
CA ILE A 91 18.32 7.83 49.59
C ILE A 91 17.51 9.13 49.48
N ARG A 92 17.19 9.78 50.61
CA ARG A 92 16.41 11.03 50.62
C ARG A 92 17.18 12.20 50.01
N GLU A 93 18.49 12.23 50.24
CA GLU A 93 19.38 13.26 49.71
C GLU A 93 19.63 13.06 48.22
N ILE A 94 19.88 11.81 47.79
CA ILE A 94 19.91 11.46 46.35
C ILE A 94 18.64 11.95 45.65
N ALA A 95 17.48 11.64 46.23
CA ALA A 95 16.18 12.02 45.68
C ALA A 95 16.00 13.54 45.57
N ARG A 96 16.46 14.30 46.56
CA ARG A 96 16.45 15.77 46.55
C ARG A 96 17.32 16.32 45.42
N GLN A 97 18.54 15.80 45.25
CA GLN A 97 19.47 16.27 44.23
C GLN A 97 18.98 16.01 42.80
N ILE A 98 18.37 14.85 42.54
CA ILE A 98 17.82 14.52 41.22
C ILE A 98 16.38 15.04 41.00
N GLY A 99 15.78 15.71 41.99
CA GLY A 99 14.41 16.21 41.90
C GLY A 99 13.33 15.12 41.82
N ARG A 100 13.53 13.97 42.49
CA ARG A 100 12.60 12.82 42.49
C ARG A 100 12.13 12.47 43.90
N SER A 101 11.11 11.60 43.98
CA SER A 101 10.68 11.09 45.29
C SER A 101 11.68 10.07 45.84
N ALA A 102 11.91 10.07 47.16
CA ALA A 102 12.73 9.07 47.83
C ALA A 102 12.25 7.63 47.57
N SER A 103 10.94 7.44 47.40
CA SER A 103 10.35 6.15 47.06
C SER A 103 10.78 5.65 45.67
N THR A 104 11.01 6.56 44.71
CA THR A 104 11.49 6.23 43.36
C THR A 104 12.92 5.70 43.42
N VAL A 105 13.82 6.41 44.09
CA VAL A 105 15.23 6.03 44.26
C VAL A 105 15.34 4.71 45.02
N SER A 106 14.61 4.57 46.14
CA SER A 106 14.59 3.33 46.92
C SER A 106 14.14 2.13 46.09
N ARG A 107 13.06 2.27 45.30
CA ARG A 107 12.57 1.19 44.43
C ARG A 107 13.54 0.87 43.30
N GLU A 108 14.20 1.86 42.72
CA GLU A 108 15.20 1.67 41.66
C GLU A 108 16.38 0.84 42.19
N LEU A 109 17.01 1.29 43.28
CA LEU A 109 18.13 0.59 43.92
C LEU A 109 17.73 -0.84 44.34
N ARG A 110 16.57 -1.02 44.98
CA ARG A 110 16.10 -2.33 45.44
C ARG A 110 15.79 -3.31 44.30
N ARG A 111 15.13 -2.85 43.24
CA ARG A 111 14.64 -3.73 42.16
C ARG A 111 15.67 -3.95 41.06
N ASN A 112 16.53 -2.95 40.82
CA ASN A 112 17.42 -2.93 39.64
C ASN A 112 18.92 -3.07 39.98
N ALA A 113 19.34 -3.06 41.26
CA ALA A 113 20.69 -3.48 41.64
C ALA A 113 21.04 -4.85 41.01
N ALA A 114 22.27 -4.97 40.50
CA ALA A 114 22.70 -6.11 39.71
C ALA A 114 22.74 -7.39 40.55
N THR A 115 22.57 -8.52 39.87
CA THR A 115 22.60 -9.87 40.46
C THR A 115 23.22 -10.84 39.45
N ARG A 116 24.48 -10.61 39.08
CA ARG A 116 25.29 -11.52 38.23
C ARG A 116 26.00 -12.59 39.05
N CYS A 117 26.47 -12.22 40.25
CA CYS A 117 27.37 -13.04 41.08
C CYS A 117 26.90 -13.16 42.54
N GLY A 118 25.60 -12.97 42.83
CA GLY A 118 25.10 -12.93 44.21
C GLY A 118 25.30 -11.59 44.96
N ARG A 119 26.10 -10.66 44.43
CA ARG A 119 26.35 -9.32 44.99
C ARG A 119 25.35 -8.27 44.49
N LEU A 120 24.85 -7.41 45.39
CA LEU A 120 23.89 -6.34 45.13
C LEU A 120 24.57 -5.02 44.70
N GLU A 121 25.35 -5.05 43.61
CA GLU A 121 25.99 -3.84 43.06
C GLU A 121 25.04 -3.09 42.12
N TYR A 122 24.77 -1.81 42.35
CA TYR A 122 23.97 -1.02 41.41
C TYR A 122 24.82 -0.55 40.22
N ARG A 123 24.35 -0.84 38.99
CA ARG A 123 24.96 -0.37 37.74
C ARG A 123 23.89 0.25 36.85
N ALA A 124 24.06 1.52 36.49
CA ALA A 124 23.08 2.29 35.73
C ALA A 124 22.73 1.64 34.37
N SER A 125 23.74 1.13 33.63
CA SER A 125 23.56 0.45 32.35
C SER A 125 22.69 -0.82 32.45
N VAL A 126 22.90 -1.62 33.49
CA VAL A 126 22.11 -2.84 33.75
C VAL A 126 20.70 -2.48 34.21
N ALA A 127 20.57 -1.46 35.06
CA ALA A 127 19.28 -0.98 35.54
C ALA A 127 18.42 -0.43 34.39
N GLN A 128 19.02 0.35 33.49
CA GLN A 128 18.40 0.84 32.26
C GLN A 128 17.92 -0.31 31.37
N TRP A 129 18.78 -1.28 31.09
CA TRP A 129 18.43 -2.45 30.27
C TRP A 129 17.25 -3.24 30.87
N LYS A 130 17.27 -3.50 32.19
CA LYS A 130 16.15 -4.16 32.90
C LYS A 130 14.86 -3.35 32.75
N ALA A 131 14.92 -2.03 32.90
CA ALA A 131 13.77 -1.16 32.75
C ALA A 131 13.21 -1.19 31.31
N GLU A 132 14.08 -1.14 30.30
CA GLU A 132 13.68 -1.23 28.88
C GLU A 132 13.06 -2.58 28.53
N LEU A 133 13.61 -3.68 29.04
CA LEU A 133 13.08 -5.03 28.82
C LEU A 133 11.67 -5.17 29.39
N VAL A 134 11.46 -4.73 30.63
CA VAL A 134 10.15 -4.79 31.31
C VAL A 134 9.15 -3.83 30.66
N ALA A 135 9.61 -2.70 30.12
CA ALA A 135 8.76 -1.75 29.43
C ALA A 135 8.20 -2.27 28.10
N ARG A 136 8.77 -3.34 27.50
CA ARG A 136 8.31 -3.87 26.21
C ARG A 136 6.87 -4.36 26.23
N ARG A 137 6.39 -4.90 27.35
CA ARG A 137 5.02 -5.43 27.59
C ARG A 137 4.30 -5.82 26.29
N PRO A 138 4.80 -6.82 25.54
CA PRO A 138 4.26 -7.15 24.24
C PRO A 138 2.81 -7.61 24.42
N LYS A 139 1.87 -6.91 23.77
CA LYS A 139 0.48 -7.33 23.70
C LYS A 139 0.29 -8.16 22.43
N PRO A 140 -0.49 -9.25 22.47
CA PRO A 140 -0.85 -9.97 21.26
C PRO A 140 -1.58 -9.00 20.32
N SER A 141 -1.29 -9.08 19.03
CA SER A 141 -1.94 -8.20 18.06
C SER A 141 -3.41 -8.60 17.86
N LYS A 142 -4.24 -7.64 17.41
CA LYS A 142 -5.66 -7.91 17.16
C LYS A 142 -5.89 -9.02 16.13
N LEU A 143 -4.99 -9.13 15.14
CA LEU A 143 -5.03 -10.17 14.13
C LEU A 143 -4.63 -11.55 14.66
N VAL A 144 -3.86 -11.65 15.75
CA VAL A 144 -3.59 -12.94 16.41
C VAL A 144 -4.77 -13.39 17.26
N THR A 145 -5.50 -12.43 17.84
CA THR A 145 -6.59 -12.73 18.79
C THR A 145 -7.95 -12.87 18.12
N ASN A 146 -8.15 -12.29 16.94
CA ASN A 146 -9.39 -12.37 16.17
C ASN A 146 -9.15 -13.06 14.82
N GLN A 147 -9.49 -14.35 14.76
CA GLN A 147 -9.30 -15.18 13.57
C GLN A 147 -10.16 -14.72 12.38
N ARG A 148 -11.42 -14.31 12.62
CA ARG A 148 -12.31 -13.82 11.57
C ARG A 148 -11.74 -12.57 10.88
N LEU A 149 -11.23 -11.63 11.67
CA LEU A 149 -10.56 -10.44 11.15
C LEU A 149 -9.27 -10.79 10.40
N HIS A 150 -8.48 -11.73 10.93
CA HIS A 150 -7.30 -12.25 10.25
C HIS A 150 -7.63 -12.80 8.87
N ASP A 151 -8.60 -13.69 8.78
CA ASP A 151 -8.97 -14.36 7.53
C ASP A 151 -9.56 -13.39 6.52
N TYR A 152 -10.34 -12.42 6.99
CA TYR A 152 -10.82 -11.33 6.14
C TYR A 152 -9.67 -10.50 5.56
N VAL A 153 -8.74 -10.03 6.41
CA VAL A 153 -7.59 -9.23 5.96
C VAL A 153 -6.73 -10.04 4.99
N GLN A 154 -6.44 -11.31 5.32
CA GLN A 154 -5.67 -12.19 4.46
C GLN A 154 -6.37 -12.44 3.12
N GLY A 155 -7.66 -12.76 3.12
CA GLY A 155 -8.44 -12.98 1.90
C GLY A 155 -8.53 -11.76 0.98
N ARG A 156 -8.67 -10.54 1.54
CA ARG A 156 -8.65 -9.31 0.74
C ARG A 156 -7.26 -8.95 0.19
N LEU A 157 -6.18 -9.43 0.81
CA LEU A 157 -4.81 -9.24 0.32
C LEU A 157 -4.46 -10.23 -0.80
N GLN A 158 -4.65 -11.53 -0.56
CA GLN A 158 -4.14 -12.63 -1.40
C GLN A 158 -5.22 -13.52 -2.02
N GLY A 159 -6.49 -13.11 -1.97
CA GLY A 159 -7.59 -13.87 -2.55
C GLY A 159 -7.36 -14.15 -4.03
N GLN A 160 -7.91 -15.27 -4.51
CA GLN A 160 -7.81 -15.67 -5.91
C GLN A 160 -8.61 -14.72 -6.82
N VAL A 161 -8.12 -14.57 -8.04
CA VAL A 161 -8.88 -13.94 -9.11
C VAL A 161 -9.87 -14.97 -9.62
N ARG A 162 -11.12 -14.55 -9.86
CA ARG A 162 -12.18 -15.38 -10.38
C ARG A 162 -12.77 -14.76 -11.63
N ASP A 163 -13.22 -15.59 -12.56
CA ASP A 163 -14.00 -15.14 -13.70
C ASP A 163 -15.47 -14.86 -13.32
N ALA A 164 -16.29 -14.57 -14.34
CA ALA A 164 -17.70 -14.29 -14.17
C ALA A 164 -18.50 -15.48 -13.62
N ASP A 165 -18.07 -16.71 -13.93
CA ASP A 165 -18.71 -17.95 -13.48
C ASP A 165 -18.23 -18.38 -12.07
N GLY A 166 -17.24 -17.68 -11.51
CA GLY A 166 -16.67 -17.98 -10.21
C GLY A 166 -15.51 -18.97 -10.21
N HIS A 167 -15.02 -19.39 -11.38
CA HIS A 167 -13.85 -20.26 -11.49
C HIS A 167 -12.57 -19.49 -11.18
N ASP A 168 -11.65 -20.14 -10.46
CA ASP A 168 -10.37 -19.55 -10.10
C ASP A 168 -9.43 -19.45 -11.32
N ILE A 169 -8.81 -18.29 -11.48
CA ILE A 169 -7.76 -18.03 -12.48
C ILE A 169 -6.43 -17.82 -11.75
N SER A 170 -5.50 -18.75 -11.96
CA SER A 170 -4.20 -18.80 -11.27
C SER A 170 -3.23 -17.69 -11.69
N GLY A 171 -3.41 -17.09 -12.87
CA GLY A 171 -2.49 -16.09 -13.43
C GLY A 171 -1.09 -16.64 -13.68
N PRO A 172 -0.07 -15.79 -13.88
CA PRO A 172 1.29 -16.25 -14.13
C PRO A 172 1.94 -16.76 -12.83
N GLU A 173 2.74 -17.81 -12.97
CA GLU A 173 3.58 -18.28 -11.87
C GLU A 173 4.59 -17.20 -11.47
N SER A 174 4.75 -17.01 -10.16
CA SER A 174 5.71 -16.05 -9.62
C SER A 174 6.71 -16.77 -8.73
N ALA A 175 7.98 -16.39 -8.85
CA ALA A 175 9.03 -16.88 -7.97
C ALA A 175 8.68 -16.64 -6.49
N PRO A 176 9.06 -17.57 -5.60
CA PRO A 176 8.79 -17.44 -4.18
C PRO A 176 9.42 -16.17 -3.59
N PHE A 177 8.82 -15.65 -2.52
CA PHE A 177 9.30 -14.43 -1.90
C PHE A 177 10.64 -14.65 -1.18
N ILE A 178 11.71 -14.16 -1.79
CA ILE A 178 13.08 -14.24 -1.24
C ILE A 178 13.48 -13.03 -0.36
N GLY A 179 12.51 -12.27 0.16
CA GLY A 179 12.81 -11.07 0.98
C GLY A 179 13.20 -9.83 0.18
N ARG A 180 13.08 -9.86 -1.16
CA ARG A 180 13.36 -8.73 -2.06
C ARG A 180 12.07 -8.10 -2.59
N ASN A 181 12.18 -6.89 -3.14
CA ASN A 181 11.05 -6.24 -3.78
C ASN A 181 10.54 -7.09 -4.95
N LYS A 182 9.24 -7.02 -5.23
CA LYS A 182 8.66 -7.67 -6.41
C LYS A 182 9.31 -7.16 -7.71
N PRO A 183 9.39 -7.98 -8.77
CA PRO A 183 10.02 -7.58 -10.02
C PRO A 183 9.31 -6.36 -10.61
N HIS A 184 10.08 -5.35 -11.03
CA HIS A 184 9.51 -4.17 -11.67
C HIS A 184 9.06 -4.49 -13.10
N ARG A 185 9.82 -5.33 -13.82
CA ARG A 185 9.55 -5.78 -15.19
C ARG A 185 9.54 -7.29 -15.30
N GLY A 186 8.51 -7.92 -14.77
CA GLY A 186 8.37 -9.37 -14.78
C GLY A 186 7.11 -9.80 -14.08
N ASP A 187 6.75 -11.06 -14.25
CA ASP A 187 5.48 -11.62 -13.83
C ASP A 187 5.25 -11.57 -12.32
N ARG A 188 3.97 -11.48 -11.96
CA ARG A 188 3.51 -11.32 -10.60
C ARG A 188 2.23 -12.10 -10.41
N LYS A 189 2.12 -12.78 -9.27
CA LYS A 189 0.92 -13.50 -8.88
C LYS A 189 -0.30 -12.59 -8.95
N TRP A 190 -1.35 -13.09 -9.58
CA TRP A 190 -2.65 -12.44 -9.60
C TRP A 190 -3.38 -12.70 -8.28
N VAL A 191 -3.85 -11.62 -7.66
CA VAL A 191 -4.55 -11.64 -6.38
C VAL A 191 -5.62 -10.56 -6.36
N THR A 192 -6.57 -10.65 -5.42
CA THR A 192 -7.52 -9.57 -5.11
C THR A 192 -6.81 -8.25 -4.82
N GLY A 193 -5.71 -8.27 -4.07
CA GLY A 193 -4.74 -7.18 -4.01
C GLY A 193 -5.27 -5.87 -3.41
N TRP A 194 -6.16 -5.94 -2.42
CA TRP A 194 -6.62 -4.74 -1.72
C TRP A 194 -5.50 -4.14 -0.87
N SER A 195 -5.44 -2.82 -0.78
CA SER A 195 -4.50 -2.14 0.10
C SER A 195 -4.97 -2.22 1.56
N PRO A 196 -4.05 -2.16 2.54
CA PRO A 196 -4.43 -2.06 3.94
C PRO A 196 -5.40 -0.91 4.26
N GLU A 197 -5.29 0.24 3.57
CA GLU A 197 -6.22 1.37 3.69
C GLU A 197 -7.62 1.01 3.18
N GLN A 198 -7.70 0.33 2.02
CA GLN A 198 -8.95 -0.17 1.46
C GLN A 198 -9.63 -1.14 2.43
N ILE A 199 -8.89 -2.12 2.95
CA ILE A 199 -9.40 -3.13 3.89
C ILE A 199 -9.92 -2.48 5.17
N SER A 200 -9.11 -1.60 5.79
CA SER A 200 -9.44 -0.94 7.05
C SER A 200 -10.74 -0.12 6.99
N ASN A 201 -10.95 0.60 5.89
CA ASN A 201 -12.17 1.39 5.71
C ASN A 201 -13.37 0.53 5.34
N ARG A 202 -13.15 -0.49 4.50
CA ARG A 202 -14.23 -1.37 4.03
C ARG A 202 -14.84 -2.22 5.14
N LEU A 203 -14.06 -2.59 6.16
CA LEU A 203 -14.54 -3.34 7.33
C LEU A 203 -15.73 -2.68 8.04
N ARG A 204 -15.85 -1.34 7.99
CA ARG A 204 -16.98 -0.62 8.59
C ARG A 204 -18.28 -0.83 7.81
N THR A 205 -18.18 -1.00 6.50
CA THR A 205 -19.32 -1.24 5.61
C THR A 205 -19.72 -2.71 5.62
N ASP A 206 -18.75 -3.62 5.54
CA ASP A 206 -19.02 -5.06 5.48
C ASP A 206 -19.47 -5.63 6.85
N PHE A 207 -19.09 -4.97 7.96
CA PHE A 207 -19.43 -5.39 9.32
C PHE A 207 -19.83 -4.18 10.17
N PRO A 208 -20.99 -3.53 9.90
CA PRO A 208 -21.38 -2.29 10.58
C PRO A 208 -21.51 -2.45 12.10
N ASP A 209 -22.07 -3.58 12.54
CA ASP A 209 -22.39 -3.81 13.96
C ASP A 209 -21.31 -4.57 14.75
N ASP A 210 -20.21 -4.97 14.09
CA ASP A 210 -19.12 -5.74 14.73
C ASP A 210 -17.87 -4.88 14.92
N GLU A 211 -17.72 -4.29 16.12
CA GLU A 211 -16.54 -3.51 16.49
C GLU A 211 -15.25 -4.37 16.57
N SER A 212 -15.39 -5.68 16.79
CA SER A 212 -14.24 -6.60 16.80
C SER A 212 -13.57 -6.65 15.43
N MET A 213 -14.29 -6.34 14.35
CA MET A 213 -13.76 -6.27 12.99
C MET A 213 -13.03 -4.96 12.66
N ARG A 214 -12.94 -4.00 13.58
CA ARG A 214 -12.23 -2.72 13.34
C ARG A 214 -10.71 -2.88 13.49
N ILE A 215 -9.95 -2.47 12.49
CA ILE A 215 -8.48 -2.39 12.58
C ILE A 215 -7.98 -1.20 11.76
N SER A 216 -6.93 -0.53 12.24
CA SER A 216 -6.29 0.53 11.46
C SER A 216 -5.42 -0.09 10.35
N HIS A 217 -5.38 0.57 9.20
CA HIS A 217 -4.50 0.16 8.09
C HIS A 217 -3.01 0.14 8.52
N GLU A 218 -2.64 0.98 9.49
CA GLU A 218 -1.28 0.99 10.05
C GLU A 218 -0.98 -0.27 10.87
N ALA A 219 -1.96 -0.81 11.59
CA ALA A 219 -1.80 -2.10 12.29
C ALA A 219 -1.67 -3.27 11.30
N ILE A 220 -2.38 -3.24 10.17
CA ILE A 220 -2.21 -4.21 9.08
C ILE A 220 -0.79 -4.09 8.48
N TYR A 221 -0.32 -2.87 8.20
CA TYR A 221 1.07 -2.68 7.73
C TYR A 221 2.10 -3.18 8.75
N GLN A 222 1.89 -2.94 10.04
CA GLN A 222 2.76 -3.45 11.10
C GLN A 222 2.80 -4.99 11.10
N ALA A 223 1.66 -5.66 10.91
CA ALA A 223 1.59 -7.11 10.81
C ALA A 223 2.33 -7.67 9.58
N LEU A 224 2.30 -6.95 8.46
CA LEU A 224 3.00 -7.34 7.23
C LEU A 224 4.52 -7.12 7.30
N TYR A 225 4.97 -6.00 7.88
CA TYR A 225 6.37 -5.59 7.84
C TYR A 225 7.20 -6.00 9.06
N ILE A 226 6.57 -6.12 10.24
CA ILE A 226 7.28 -6.40 11.50
C ILE A 226 7.13 -7.89 11.84
N GLN A 227 8.16 -8.69 11.56
CA GLN A 227 8.16 -10.14 11.79
C GLN A 227 7.80 -10.54 13.23
N GLY A 228 8.27 -9.77 14.22
CA GLY A 228 8.03 -10.05 15.64
C GLY A 228 6.57 -9.87 16.11
N ARG A 229 5.65 -9.38 15.25
CA ARG A 229 4.22 -9.28 15.58
C ARG A 229 3.38 -10.50 15.21
N GLY A 230 3.95 -11.42 14.42
CA GLY A 230 3.46 -12.81 14.29
C GLY A 230 2.02 -13.00 13.81
N ALA A 231 1.48 -12.11 12.99
CA ALA A 231 0.06 -12.15 12.61
C ALA A 231 -0.23 -12.42 11.13
N LEU A 232 0.71 -12.11 10.24
CA LEU A 232 0.54 -12.31 8.79
C LEU A 232 1.87 -12.82 8.23
N LYS A 233 1.82 -13.68 7.21
CA LYS A 233 3.03 -14.13 6.54
C LYS A 233 3.70 -12.96 5.81
N ARG A 234 5.02 -12.84 5.94
CA ARG A 234 5.80 -11.73 5.33
C ARG A 234 5.67 -11.67 3.80
N GLU A 235 5.45 -12.81 3.16
CA GLU A 235 5.27 -12.92 1.71
C GLU A 235 4.05 -12.14 1.18
N LEU A 236 3.04 -11.87 2.03
CA LEU A 236 1.85 -11.09 1.66
C LEU A 236 2.18 -9.65 1.27
N VAL A 237 3.38 -9.15 1.62
CA VAL A 237 3.90 -7.87 1.13
C VAL A 237 3.97 -7.82 -0.40
N SER A 238 4.14 -8.96 -1.07
CA SER A 238 4.14 -9.07 -2.55
C SER A 238 2.77 -8.71 -3.17
N CYS A 239 1.68 -8.92 -2.42
CA CYS A 239 0.31 -8.60 -2.82
C CYS A 239 0.05 -7.08 -2.82
N LEU A 240 0.90 -6.29 -2.15
CA LEU A 240 0.78 -4.83 -2.14
C LEU A 240 1.19 -4.24 -3.48
N ARG A 241 0.55 -3.12 -3.87
CA ARG A 241 0.81 -2.40 -5.13
C ARG A 241 2.28 -2.07 -5.36
N THR A 242 2.99 -1.60 -4.35
CA THR A 242 4.42 -1.27 -4.47
C THR A 242 5.31 -2.51 -4.34
N GLY A 243 4.84 -3.56 -3.66
CA GLY A 243 5.55 -4.82 -3.44
C GLY A 243 6.95 -4.66 -2.85
N ARG A 244 7.15 -3.63 -2.01
CA ARG A 244 8.43 -3.35 -1.37
C ARG A 244 8.60 -4.26 -0.16
N ALA A 245 9.71 -4.98 -0.06
CA ALA A 245 10.01 -5.90 1.05
C ALA A 245 10.20 -5.21 2.41
N LEU A 246 10.51 -3.91 2.38
CA LEU A 246 10.57 -3.01 3.53
C LEU A 246 9.73 -1.78 3.23
N ARG A 247 9.06 -1.22 4.25
CA ARG A 247 8.39 0.07 4.10
C ARG A 247 9.46 1.16 3.97
N MET A 248 9.12 2.17 3.18
CA MET A 248 9.94 3.36 3.02
C MET A 248 9.24 4.55 3.69
N PRO A 249 9.99 5.46 4.33
CA PRO A 249 9.43 6.71 4.83
C PRO A 249 8.71 7.49 3.74
N ARG A 250 7.58 8.13 4.08
CA ARG A 250 6.76 8.90 3.13
C ARG A 250 7.56 10.05 2.52
N THR A 251 8.32 10.77 3.33
CA THR A 251 9.18 11.88 2.93
C THR A 251 10.21 11.46 1.88
N ARG A 252 10.84 10.29 2.04
CA ARG A 252 11.78 9.74 1.04
C ARG A 252 11.08 9.31 -0.25
N ALA A 253 9.80 8.92 -0.17
CA ALA A 253 9.00 8.63 -1.36
C ALA A 253 8.60 9.92 -2.10
N GLN A 254 8.39 11.03 -1.39
CA GLN A 254 8.08 12.36 -1.94
C GLN A 254 9.33 13.09 -2.46
N ALA A 255 10.48 12.91 -1.83
CA ALA A 255 11.76 13.52 -2.23
C ALA A 255 12.30 12.99 -3.57
N LYS A 256 11.72 11.91 -4.12
CA LYS A 256 11.81 11.67 -5.55
C LYS A 256 10.89 12.66 -6.25
N ALA A 257 11.39 13.88 -6.41
CA ALA A 257 10.80 14.86 -7.32
C ALA A 257 10.52 14.15 -8.65
N TRP A 258 9.25 14.07 -9.02
CA TRP A 258 8.95 14.02 -10.44
C TRP A 258 9.53 15.30 -11.03
N ALA A 259 10.43 15.12 -11.99
CA ALA A 259 10.95 16.20 -12.78
C ALA A 259 9.77 17.05 -13.29
N HIS A 260 9.80 18.33 -12.93
CA HIS A 260 9.04 19.44 -13.51
C HIS A 260 7.58 19.15 -13.90
N VAL A 261 6.65 19.46 -13.00
CA VAL A 261 5.35 19.98 -13.44
C VAL A 261 5.59 21.47 -13.70
N SER A 262 5.54 21.89 -14.96
CA SER A 262 5.59 23.31 -15.33
C SER A 262 4.39 24.03 -14.72
N GLU A 263 4.59 25.19 -14.11
CA GLU A 263 3.53 26.03 -13.54
C GLU A 263 2.67 26.71 -14.61
N ASP A 264 3.08 26.65 -15.88
CA ASP A 264 2.30 27.17 -17.00
C ASP A 264 1.32 26.10 -17.52
N VAL A 265 0.05 26.26 -17.16
CA VAL A 265 -1.18 26.02 -17.97
C VAL A 265 -2.37 26.01 -17.00
N MET A 266 -2.88 27.20 -16.69
CA MET A 266 -4.16 27.38 -16.00
C MET A 266 -5.33 27.34 -16.99
N ILE A 267 -6.46 26.84 -16.47
CA ILE A 267 -7.67 26.37 -17.15
C ILE A 267 -8.57 27.54 -17.59
N SER A 268 -8.72 27.77 -18.90
CA SER A 268 -9.78 28.62 -19.43
C SER A 268 -10.28 28.09 -20.77
N ASN A 269 -11.36 27.28 -20.71
CA ASN A 269 -12.40 27.03 -21.72
C ASN A 269 -12.94 25.59 -21.64
N ARG A 270 -13.65 25.25 -20.56
CA ARG A 270 -14.31 23.95 -20.43
C ARG A 270 -15.82 24.13 -20.13
N PRO A 271 -16.71 23.31 -20.72
CA PRO A 271 -18.11 23.23 -20.30
C PRO A 271 -18.25 22.66 -18.87
N ALA A 272 -19.08 23.27 -18.03
CA ALA A 272 -19.21 22.93 -16.60
C ALA A 272 -19.66 21.47 -16.34
N GLU A 273 -20.51 20.93 -17.22
CA GLU A 273 -21.16 19.62 -17.08
C GLU A 273 -20.17 18.43 -17.10
N VAL A 274 -19.03 18.55 -17.80
CA VAL A 274 -18.02 17.50 -17.97
C VAL A 274 -17.01 17.47 -16.80
N GLN A 275 -17.00 18.53 -15.98
CA GLN A 275 -16.09 18.71 -14.85
C GLN A 275 -16.57 17.97 -13.61
N ASP A 276 -17.89 17.90 -13.41
CA ASP A 276 -18.49 17.41 -12.17
C ASP A 276 -18.43 15.89 -11.99
N ARG A 277 -18.15 15.11 -13.05
CA ARG A 277 -18.11 13.63 -13.00
C ARG A 277 -19.36 13.06 -12.31
N ALA A 278 -20.48 13.78 -12.43
CA ALA A 278 -21.71 13.51 -11.70
C ALA A 278 -22.62 12.55 -12.45
N VAL A 279 -22.53 12.54 -13.79
CA VAL A 279 -23.35 11.71 -14.66
C VAL A 279 -22.50 10.55 -15.20
N PRO A 280 -22.87 9.29 -14.92
CA PRO A 280 -22.26 8.13 -15.54
C PRO A 280 -22.53 8.05 -17.04
N GLY A 281 -21.61 7.44 -17.77
CA GLY A 281 -21.74 7.18 -19.21
C GLY A 281 -20.68 7.86 -20.07
N HIS A 282 -19.76 8.59 -19.44
CA HIS A 282 -18.59 9.18 -20.08
C HIS A 282 -17.36 8.32 -19.77
N TRP A 283 -16.67 7.86 -20.81
CA TRP A 283 -15.55 6.95 -20.68
C TRP A 283 -14.24 7.60 -21.10
N GLU A 284 -13.17 7.29 -20.37
CA GLU A 284 -11.80 7.54 -20.77
C GLU A 284 -11.20 6.24 -21.29
N GLY A 285 -10.57 6.30 -22.45
CA GLY A 285 -9.96 5.15 -23.09
C GLY A 285 -8.46 5.32 -23.33
N ASP A 286 -7.65 4.29 -23.06
CA ASP A 286 -6.19 4.30 -23.21
C ASP A 286 -5.62 2.92 -23.58
N LEU A 287 -4.34 2.85 -23.97
CA LEU A 287 -3.64 1.62 -24.26
C LEU A 287 -2.53 1.33 -23.24
N ILE A 288 -2.56 0.11 -22.70
CA ILE A 288 -1.42 -0.44 -21.96
C ILE A 288 -0.57 -1.25 -22.92
N ILE A 289 0.62 -0.75 -23.23
CA ILE A 289 1.59 -1.44 -24.10
C ILE A 289 2.52 -2.33 -23.27
N GLY A 290 2.81 -3.52 -23.81
CA GLY A 290 3.75 -4.53 -23.32
C GLY A 290 4.95 -4.77 -24.25
N LEU A 291 5.61 -5.91 -24.07
CA LEU A 291 6.70 -6.33 -24.97
C LEU A 291 6.18 -6.63 -26.37
N ASN A 292 7.07 -6.54 -27.35
CA ASN A 292 6.79 -6.89 -28.74
C ASN A 292 5.51 -6.25 -29.26
N ARG A 293 5.27 -4.98 -28.88
CA ARG A 293 4.08 -4.20 -29.23
C ARG A 293 2.75 -4.94 -28.89
N SER A 294 2.72 -5.82 -27.91
CA SER A 294 1.43 -6.29 -27.38
C SER A 294 0.70 -5.15 -26.68
N ALA A 295 -0.62 -5.15 -26.71
CA ALA A 295 -1.44 -4.10 -26.13
C ALA A 295 -2.69 -4.67 -25.47
N ILE A 296 -3.21 -3.94 -24.50
CA ILE A 296 -4.55 -4.12 -23.92
C ILE A 296 -5.22 -2.75 -23.95
N GLY A 297 -6.43 -2.66 -24.51
CA GLY A 297 -7.25 -1.47 -24.40
C GLY A 297 -7.85 -1.35 -23.02
N THR A 298 -7.92 -0.13 -22.50
CA THR A 298 -8.47 0.17 -21.18
C THR A 298 -9.57 1.19 -21.35
N LEU A 299 -10.74 0.89 -20.81
CA LEU A 299 -11.89 1.78 -20.76
C LEU A 299 -12.25 2.02 -19.30
N VAL A 300 -12.34 3.27 -18.87
CA VAL A 300 -12.71 3.62 -17.49
C VAL A 300 -13.83 4.65 -17.49
N GLU A 301 -14.93 4.30 -16.84
CA GLU A 301 -16.08 5.19 -16.67
C GLU A 301 -15.73 6.30 -15.65
N ARG A 302 -16.00 7.56 -16.01
CA ARG A 302 -15.49 8.74 -15.30
C ARG A 302 -16.18 9.04 -13.98
N SER A 303 -17.31 8.41 -13.66
CA SER A 303 -18.06 8.68 -12.44
C SER A 303 -17.84 7.55 -11.42
N SER A 304 -18.26 6.33 -11.76
CA SER A 304 -18.10 5.08 -11.02
C SER A 304 -16.68 4.49 -11.02
N ARG A 305 -15.80 4.90 -11.94
CA ARG A 305 -14.46 4.28 -12.15
C ARG A 305 -14.51 2.83 -12.59
N PHE A 306 -15.66 2.37 -13.09
CA PHE A 306 -15.81 1.03 -13.61
C PHE A 306 -14.86 0.84 -14.79
N THR A 307 -14.06 -0.22 -14.75
CA THR A 307 -12.98 -0.48 -15.70
C THR A 307 -13.31 -1.69 -16.55
N MET A 308 -13.15 -1.58 -17.86
CA MET A 308 -13.21 -2.69 -18.80
C MET A 308 -11.88 -2.81 -19.53
N LEU A 309 -11.49 -4.05 -19.84
CA LEU A 309 -10.27 -4.36 -20.57
C LEU A 309 -10.63 -4.93 -21.93
N VAL A 310 -10.14 -4.30 -22.99
CA VAL A 310 -10.35 -4.69 -24.37
C VAL A 310 -9.23 -5.63 -24.77
N HIS A 311 -9.60 -6.86 -25.14
CA HIS A 311 -8.66 -7.85 -25.63
C HIS A 311 -8.24 -7.54 -27.07
N LEU A 312 -6.92 -7.39 -27.28
CA LEU A 312 -6.33 -7.01 -28.56
C LEU A 312 -5.31 -8.08 -28.99
N PRO A 313 -5.78 -9.22 -29.54
CA PRO A 313 -4.90 -10.28 -30.00
C PRO A 313 -4.07 -9.81 -31.20
N ARG A 314 -2.93 -10.46 -31.42
CA ARG A 314 -2.13 -10.22 -32.64
C ARG A 314 -2.88 -10.73 -33.85
N GLU A 315 -2.73 -10.01 -34.95
CA GLU A 315 -3.27 -10.44 -36.24
C GLU A 315 -2.39 -11.52 -36.86
N GLU A 316 -2.97 -12.26 -37.80
CA GLU A 316 -2.26 -13.28 -38.57
C GLU A 316 -1.05 -12.67 -39.29
N GLY A 317 0.07 -13.41 -39.30
CA GLY A 317 1.32 -12.95 -39.92
C GLY A 317 2.18 -12.01 -39.07
N TYR A 318 1.78 -11.66 -37.84
CA TYR A 318 2.63 -10.86 -36.94
C TYR A 318 3.98 -11.52 -36.66
N GLY A 319 5.07 -10.85 -37.03
CA GLY A 319 6.44 -11.36 -36.85
C GLY A 319 6.90 -12.30 -37.97
N LEU A 320 6.00 -12.74 -38.84
CA LEU A 320 6.30 -13.50 -40.07
C LEU A 320 6.40 -12.55 -41.28
N ILE A 321 5.48 -11.60 -41.39
CA ILE A 321 5.46 -10.61 -42.46
C ILE A 321 6.39 -9.44 -42.09
N PRO A 322 7.37 -9.08 -42.94
CA PRO A 322 8.21 -7.91 -42.72
C PRO A 322 7.37 -6.63 -42.63
N LYS A 323 7.75 -5.75 -41.70
CA LYS A 323 7.03 -4.48 -41.52
C LYS A 323 7.25 -3.58 -42.73
N THR A 324 6.17 -3.23 -43.41
CA THR A 324 6.17 -2.21 -44.45
C THR A 324 5.67 -0.88 -43.87
N LYS A 325 6.25 0.24 -44.32
CA LYS A 325 5.78 1.58 -43.93
C LYS A 325 4.35 1.75 -44.47
N ASN A 326 3.40 2.13 -43.59
CA ASN A 326 1.96 2.18 -43.88
C ASN A 326 1.31 0.81 -44.21
N GLY A 327 1.97 -0.30 -43.89
CA GLY A 327 1.38 -1.63 -43.97
C GLY A 327 0.33 -1.88 -42.87
N PRO A 328 -0.40 -3.01 -42.96
CA PRO A 328 -1.43 -3.36 -41.99
C PRO A 328 -0.82 -3.48 -40.58
N ALA A 329 -1.56 -2.99 -39.59
CA ALA A 329 -1.13 -2.97 -38.20
C ALA A 329 -1.33 -4.33 -37.53
N LEU A 330 -0.45 -5.29 -37.83
CA LEU A 330 -0.58 -6.68 -37.37
C LEU A 330 -0.39 -6.88 -35.85
N ALA A 331 -0.04 -5.81 -35.11
CA ALA A 331 0.22 -5.88 -33.67
C ALA A 331 -1.05 -5.97 -32.81
N GLY A 332 -2.25 -5.97 -33.42
CA GLY A 332 -3.53 -6.15 -32.74
C GLY A 332 -4.25 -4.88 -32.29
N TYR A 333 -3.65 -3.71 -32.50
CA TYR A 333 -4.22 -2.41 -32.11
C TYR A 333 -4.28 -1.42 -33.28
N GLY A 334 -4.35 -1.93 -34.51
CA GLY A 334 -4.66 -1.10 -35.68
C GLY A 334 -6.03 -0.44 -35.55
N ALA A 335 -6.26 0.64 -36.29
CA ALA A 335 -7.50 1.42 -36.17
C ALA A 335 -8.77 0.57 -36.37
N VAL A 336 -8.75 -0.33 -37.37
CA VAL A 336 -9.88 -1.24 -37.66
C VAL A 336 -10.07 -2.27 -36.54
N THR A 337 -8.99 -2.98 -36.15
CA THR A 337 -9.03 -3.98 -35.07
C THR A 337 -9.50 -3.38 -33.76
N MET A 338 -9.00 -2.18 -33.43
CA MET A 338 -9.35 -1.46 -32.21
C MET A 338 -10.84 -1.06 -32.20
N ALA A 339 -11.35 -0.51 -33.31
CA ALA A 339 -12.76 -0.15 -33.43
C ALA A 339 -13.66 -1.39 -33.26
N ASN A 340 -13.35 -2.49 -33.95
CA ASN A 340 -14.12 -3.74 -33.85
C ASN A 340 -14.08 -4.31 -32.42
N ALA A 341 -12.90 -4.33 -31.79
CA ALA A 341 -12.74 -4.83 -30.43
C ALA A 341 -13.48 -3.96 -29.41
N LEU A 342 -13.48 -2.63 -29.59
CA LEU A 342 -14.26 -1.71 -28.77
C LEU A 342 -15.75 -1.97 -28.93
N SER A 343 -16.26 -2.02 -30.17
CA SER A 343 -17.67 -2.28 -30.46
C SER A 343 -18.14 -3.59 -29.83
N ASN A 344 -17.36 -4.66 -29.96
CA ASN A 344 -17.68 -5.95 -29.32
C ASN A 344 -17.67 -5.88 -27.79
N THR A 345 -16.74 -5.11 -27.20
CA THR A 345 -16.62 -4.98 -25.74
C THR A 345 -17.84 -4.24 -25.15
N VAL A 346 -18.42 -3.31 -25.88
CA VAL A 346 -19.52 -2.45 -25.41
C VAL A 346 -20.89 -2.83 -25.99
N ALA A 347 -20.97 -3.89 -26.79
CA ALA A 347 -22.18 -4.30 -27.49
C ALA A 347 -23.39 -4.51 -26.55
N ASP A 348 -23.14 -5.10 -25.38
CA ASP A 348 -24.19 -5.38 -24.38
C ASP A 348 -24.43 -4.23 -23.39
N MET A 349 -23.78 -3.07 -23.60
CA MET A 349 -23.90 -1.95 -22.68
C MET A 349 -25.18 -1.16 -22.96
N PRO A 350 -25.97 -0.82 -21.93
CA PRO A 350 -27.10 0.09 -22.10
C PRO A 350 -26.63 1.42 -22.71
N ALA A 351 -27.35 1.95 -23.71
CA ALA A 351 -26.97 3.19 -24.39
C ALA A 351 -26.78 4.37 -23.42
N LEU A 352 -27.53 4.42 -22.31
CA LEU A 352 -27.38 5.43 -21.27
C LEU A 352 -26.00 5.42 -20.61
N LEU A 353 -25.36 4.26 -20.53
CA LEU A 353 -24.00 4.10 -20.01
C LEU A 353 -22.92 4.27 -21.07
N TRP A 354 -23.26 4.50 -22.34
CA TRP A 354 -22.30 4.63 -23.43
C TRP A 354 -22.57 5.93 -24.20
N GLN A 355 -22.27 7.08 -23.58
CA GLN A 355 -22.61 8.41 -24.13
C GLN A 355 -21.45 9.07 -24.87
N SER A 356 -20.24 8.99 -24.33
CA SER A 356 -19.04 9.58 -24.94
C SER A 356 -17.78 8.80 -24.60
N LEU A 357 -16.82 8.79 -25.53
CA LEU A 357 -15.50 8.22 -25.32
C LEU A 357 -14.41 9.28 -25.52
N THR A 358 -13.53 9.45 -24.55
CA THR A 358 -12.33 10.31 -24.67
C THR A 358 -11.08 9.47 -24.86
N TRP A 359 -10.31 9.68 -25.94
CA TRP A 359 -9.09 8.94 -26.26
C TRP A 359 -7.86 9.85 -26.44
N ASP A 360 -6.66 9.26 -26.47
CA ASP A 360 -5.44 9.97 -26.89
C ASP A 360 -5.42 10.16 -28.41
N ARG A 361 -4.70 11.15 -28.95
CA ARG A 361 -4.53 11.38 -30.40
C ARG A 361 -3.61 10.35 -31.08
N GLY A 362 -3.61 9.12 -30.58
CA GLY A 362 -2.89 8.02 -31.15
C GLY A 362 -3.47 7.57 -32.50
N LYS A 363 -2.63 6.95 -33.33
CA LYS A 363 -3.05 6.44 -34.65
C LYS A 363 -4.03 5.26 -34.54
N GLU A 364 -4.18 4.71 -33.35
CA GLU A 364 -5.01 3.56 -33.03
C GLU A 364 -6.51 3.84 -33.11
N LEU A 365 -6.92 5.11 -33.12
CA LEU A 365 -8.31 5.53 -33.28
C LEU A 365 -8.49 6.50 -34.47
N SER A 366 -7.61 6.39 -35.47
CA SER A 366 -7.73 7.19 -36.69
C SER A 366 -9.04 6.92 -37.45
N ASP A 367 -9.64 5.74 -37.28
CA ASP A 367 -10.92 5.33 -37.85
C ASP A 367 -12.13 5.60 -36.92
N HIS A 368 -11.99 6.58 -36.01
CA HIS A 368 -13.03 6.98 -35.06
C HIS A 368 -14.33 7.43 -35.72
N ALA A 369 -14.27 7.93 -36.96
CA ALA A 369 -15.46 8.34 -37.72
C ALA A 369 -16.37 7.14 -37.98
N ARG A 370 -15.82 6.02 -38.47
CA ARG A 370 -16.57 4.77 -38.64
C ARG A 370 -17.08 4.24 -37.31
N PHE A 371 -16.22 4.22 -36.29
CA PHE A 371 -16.60 3.78 -34.95
C PHE A 371 -17.75 4.59 -34.35
N THR A 372 -17.78 5.91 -34.55
CA THR A 372 -18.85 6.79 -34.07
C THR A 372 -20.18 6.46 -34.75
N VAL A 373 -20.16 6.16 -36.04
CA VAL A 373 -21.36 5.76 -36.81
C VAL A 373 -21.87 4.39 -36.36
N GLU A 374 -20.97 3.42 -36.17
CA GLU A 374 -21.33 2.04 -35.80
C GLU A 374 -21.78 1.91 -34.34
N SER A 375 -21.12 2.61 -33.41
CA SER A 375 -21.41 2.52 -31.97
C SER A 375 -22.40 3.57 -31.46
N GLY A 376 -22.72 4.59 -32.27
CA GLY A 376 -23.55 5.72 -31.88
C GLY A 376 -22.89 6.69 -30.88
N VAL A 377 -21.60 6.52 -30.57
CA VAL A 377 -20.92 7.27 -29.51
C VAL A 377 -19.95 8.32 -30.04
N LYS A 378 -20.08 9.53 -29.50
CA LYS A 378 -19.18 10.63 -29.80
C LYS A 378 -17.79 10.37 -29.21
N VAL A 379 -16.79 10.30 -30.08
CA VAL A 379 -15.39 10.21 -29.71
C VAL A 379 -14.76 11.60 -29.61
N PHE A 380 -14.11 11.86 -28.50
CA PHE A 380 -13.35 13.08 -28.22
C PHE A 380 -11.87 12.75 -28.07
N PHE A 381 -10.99 13.64 -28.49
CA PHE A 381 -9.55 13.47 -28.36
C PHE A 381 -8.98 14.46 -27.34
N ALA A 382 -8.10 13.97 -26.46
CA ALA A 382 -7.36 14.83 -25.55
C ALA A 382 -6.40 15.76 -26.32
N ASP A 383 -6.08 16.91 -25.73
CA ASP A 383 -5.15 17.86 -26.34
C ASP A 383 -3.69 17.39 -26.23
N PRO A 384 -2.83 17.71 -27.21
CA PRO A 384 -1.41 17.40 -27.12
C PRO A 384 -0.82 18.02 -25.85
N HIS A 385 0.09 17.29 -25.19
CA HIS A 385 0.73 17.72 -23.94
C HIS A 385 -0.22 17.96 -22.76
N SER A 386 -1.47 17.46 -22.81
CA SER A 386 -2.46 17.61 -21.73
C SER A 386 -2.86 16.28 -21.06
N PRO A 387 -1.91 15.47 -20.54
CA PRO A 387 -2.20 14.16 -19.97
C PRO A 387 -3.14 14.20 -18.76
N TRP A 388 -3.20 15.33 -18.03
CA TRP A 388 -4.11 15.52 -16.88
C TRP A 388 -5.60 15.47 -17.26
N GLN A 389 -5.94 15.71 -18.53
CA GLN A 389 -7.31 15.57 -19.03
C GLN A 389 -7.83 14.13 -18.90
N ARG A 390 -6.94 13.15 -18.71
CA ARG A 390 -7.20 11.71 -18.55
C ARG A 390 -6.63 11.14 -17.24
N GLY A 391 -6.66 11.93 -16.17
CA GLY A 391 -6.11 11.52 -14.88
C GLY A 391 -6.75 10.24 -14.30
N THR A 392 -7.95 9.86 -14.75
CA THR A 392 -8.59 8.61 -14.31
C THR A 392 -7.89 7.40 -14.91
N ASN A 393 -7.64 7.43 -16.22
CA ASN A 393 -6.96 6.34 -16.91
C ASN A 393 -5.53 6.18 -16.45
N GLU A 394 -4.78 7.27 -16.21
CA GLU A 394 -3.40 7.15 -15.74
C GLU A 394 -3.33 6.41 -14.38
N ASN A 395 -4.18 6.78 -13.42
CA ASN A 395 -4.23 6.09 -12.13
C ASN A 395 -4.68 4.62 -12.28
N THR A 396 -5.68 4.36 -13.13
CA THR A 396 -6.18 3.00 -13.37
C THR A 396 -5.15 2.11 -14.05
N ASN A 397 -4.44 2.65 -15.03
CA ASN A 397 -3.32 1.98 -15.69
C ASN A 397 -2.20 1.69 -14.70
N GLY A 398 -1.91 2.63 -13.79
CA GLY A 398 -1.00 2.40 -12.66
C GLY A 398 -1.41 1.22 -11.77
N LEU A 399 -2.71 0.96 -11.60
CA LEU A 399 -3.24 -0.20 -10.87
C LEU A 399 -3.15 -1.48 -11.70
N LEU A 400 -3.51 -1.43 -12.98
CA LEU A 400 -3.42 -2.55 -13.91
C LEU A 400 -1.98 -3.03 -14.09
N ARG A 401 -0.98 -2.15 -13.96
CA ARG A 401 0.45 -2.54 -13.91
C ARG A 401 0.80 -3.44 -12.72
N GLN A 402 -0.10 -3.67 -11.76
CA GLN A 402 0.04 -4.73 -10.76
C GLN A 402 -0.05 -6.13 -11.41
N TYR A 403 -0.96 -6.30 -12.36
CA TYR A 403 -1.27 -7.54 -13.06
C TYR A 403 -0.54 -7.68 -14.40
N PHE A 404 -0.32 -6.53 -15.06
CA PHE A 404 0.34 -6.41 -16.37
C PHE A 404 1.60 -5.53 -16.27
N PRO A 405 2.68 -5.99 -15.60
CA PRO A 405 3.90 -5.21 -15.42
C PRO A 405 4.49 -4.75 -16.76
N LYS A 406 5.25 -3.64 -16.73
CA LYS A 406 6.00 -3.23 -17.93
C LYS A 406 7.01 -4.32 -18.28
N GLY A 407 7.23 -4.60 -19.56
CA GLY A 407 8.22 -5.61 -19.95
C GLY A 407 7.71 -7.06 -19.84
N THR A 408 6.39 -7.28 -19.86
CA THR A 408 5.79 -8.60 -20.11
C THR A 408 5.07 -8.57 -21.46
N ASP A 409 4.95 -9.73 -22.12
CA ASP A 409 4.08 -9.86 -23.29
C ASP A 409 2.61 -9.95 -22.84
N LEU A 410 1.75 -9.11 -23.40
CA LEU A 410 0.34 -9.02 -23.05
C LEU A 410 -0.54 -9.88 -23.95
N SER A 411 -0.05 -10.31 -25.12
CA SER A 411 -0.84 -11.12 -26.06
C SER A 411 -1.09 -12.55 -25.58
N ARG A 412 -0.44 -12.96 -24.48
CA ARG A 412 -0.62 -14.29 -23.89
C ARG A 412 -1.92 -14.42 -23.09
N TRP A 413 -2.60 -13.31 -22.81
CA TRP A 413 -3.78 -13.28 -21.96
C TRP A 413 -5.04 -13.30 -22.80
N SER A 414 -5.93 -14.23 -22.49
CA SER A 414 -7.24 -14.37 -23.12
C SER A 414 -8.21 -13.29 -22.67
N ALA A 415 -9.28 -13.08 -23.45
CA ALA A 415 -10.38 -12.20 -23.04
C ALA A 415 -10.95 -12.58 -21.66
N ARG A 416 -11.19 -13.87 -21.40
CA ARG A 416 -11.70 -14.37 -20.10
C ARG A 416 -10.82 -13.92 -18.93
N GLU A 417 -9.50 -14.04 -19.06
CA GLU A 417 -8.57 -13.60 -18.03
C GLU A 417 -8.57 -12.09 -17.83
N LEU A 418 -8.64 -11.32 -18.92
CA LEU A 418 -8.74 -9.85 -18.83
C LEU A 418 -10.03 -9.42 -18.13
N HIS A 419 -11.16 -10.06 -18.44
CA HIS A 419 -12.43 -9.81 -17.77
C HIS A 419 -12.36 -10.13 -16.26
N ALA A 420 -11.74 -11.25 -15.88
CA ALA A 420 -11.54 -11.61 -14.48
C ALA A 420 -10.70 -10.56 -13.71
N ILE A 421 -9.67 -10.01 -14.35
CA ILE A 421 -8.85 -8.92 -13.78
C ILE A 421 -9.65 -7.62 -13.67
N ALA A 422 -10.44 -7.27 -14.69
CA ALA A 422 -11.34 -6.12 -14.65
C ALA A 422 -12.34 -6.25 -13.49
N ASN A 423 -12.99 -7.40 -13.34
CA ASN A 423 -13.92 -7.72 -12.24
C ASN A 423 -13.24 -7.61 -10.88
N THR A 424 -12.02 -8.15 -10.76
CA THR A 424 -11.24 -8.06 -9.52
C THR A 424 -10.93 -6.61 -9.17
N LEU A 425 -10.60 -5.78 -10.18
CA LEU A 425 -10.32 -4.35 -9.99
C LEU A 425 -11.59 -3.56 -9.64
N ASN A 426 -12.72 -3.89 -10.28
CA ASN A 426 -14.04 -3.30 -10.04
C ASN A 426 -14.66 -3.73 -8.71
N SER A 427 -14.14 -4.79 -8.10
CA SER A 427 -14.49 -5.23 -6.74
C SER A 427 -13.60 -4.59 -5.67
N ARG A 428 -12.61 -3.75 -6.02
CA ARG A 428 -11.77 -3.06 -5.02
C ARG A 428 -12.37 -1.72 -4.62
N PRO A 429 -12.52 -1.42 -3.32
CA PRO A 429 -13.12 -0.18 -2.87
C PRO A 429 -12.25 1.04 -3.22
N ARG A 430 -12.87 2.16 -3.58
CA ARG A 430 -12.18 3.41 -3.95
C ARG A 430 -12.45 4.50 -2.94
N LYS A 431 -11.39 5.17 -2.48
CA LYS A 431 -11.50 6.33 -1.58
C LYS A 431 -12.37 7.44 -2.17
N THR A 432 -12.26 7.67 -3.48
CA THR A 432 -13.04 8.68 -4.21
C THR A 432 -14.54 8.36 -4.27
N LEU A 433 -14.93 7.11 -4.02
CA LEU A 433 -16.33 6.66 -4.01
C LEU A 433 -16.82 6.40 -2.58
N GLY A 434 -16.21 7.04 -1.58
CA GLY A 434 -16.56 6.79 -0.17
C GLY A 434 -16.30 5.35 0.26
N TRP A 435 -15.34 4.65 -0.35
CA TRP A 435 -15.02 3.24 -0.13
C TRP A 435 -16.03 2.21 -0.67
N LYS A 436 -16.95 2.65 -1.53
CA LYS A 436 -17.68 1.73 -2.43
C LYS A 436 -16.75 1.18 -3.50
N THR A 437 -17.09 0.02 -4.03
CA THR A 437 -16.42 -0.55 -5.20
C THR A 437 -16.97 0.09 -6.48
N PRO A 438 -16.19 0.16 -7.57
CA PRO A 438 -16.70 0.62 -8.86
C PRO A 438 -17.94 -0.14 -9.33
N ALA A 439 -18.00 -1.45 -9.09
CA ALA A 439 -19.17 -2.26 -9.40
C ALA A 439 -20.41 -1.82 -8.61
N GLU A 440 -20.28 -1.56 -7.29
CA GLU A 440 -21.38 -1.05 -6.46
C GLU A 440 -21.85 0.33 -6.90
N ALA A 441 -20.90 1.23 -7.20
CA ALA A 441 -21.23 2.58 -7.65
C ALA A 441 -21.99 2.59 -8.98
N LEU A 442 -21.62 1.69 -9.91
CA LEU A 442 -22.32 1.53 -11.18
C LEU A 442 -23.70 0.89 -11.00
N ASP A 443 -23.81 -0.14 -10.15
CA ASP A 443 -25.08 -0.82 -9.84
C ASP A 443 -26.10 0.11 -9.17
N GLU A 444 -25.67 0.94 -8.23
CA GLU A 444 -26.53 1.96 -7.60
C GLU A 444 -27.09 2.95 -8.63
N TYR A 445 -26.26 3.38 -9.59
CA TYR A 445 -26.72 4.25 -10.66
C TYR A 445 -27.75 3.54 -11.55
N LEU A 446 -27.47 2.32 -11.99
CA LEU A 446 -28.40 1.53 -12.81
C LEU A 446 -29.77 1.35 -12.13
N LYS A 447 -29.78 1.06 -10.82
CA LYS A 447 -31.00 0.98 -10.03
C LYS A 447 -31.74 2.31 -9.94
N SER A 448 -31.02 3.42 -9.76
CA SER A 448 -31.64 4.75 -9.69
C SER A 448 -32.35 5.11 -10.99
N VAL A 449 -31.74 4.84 -12.15
CA VAL A 449 -32.31 5.10 -13.47
C VAL A 449 -33.59 4.27 -13.70
N GLN A 450 -33.57 2.98 -13.34
CA GLN A 450 -34.75 2.13 -13.47
C GLN A 450 -35.93 2.63 -12.63
N GLN A 451 -35.66 3.18 -11.43
CA GLN A 451 -36.71 3.76 -10.59
C GLN A 451 -37.33 5.02 -11.21
N TYR A 452 -36.54 5.88 -11.85
CA TYR A 452 -37.06 7.05 -12.56
C TYR A 452 -37.88 6.69 -13.80
N SER A 453 -37.55 5.62 -14.52
CA SER A 453 -38.33 5.19 -15.70
C SER A 453 -39.70 4.59 -15.37
N VAL A 454 -39.88 4.02 -14.17
CA VAL A 454 -41.15 3.40 -13.73
C VAL A 454 -42.12 4.44 -13.16
N ALA A 455 -41.62 5.59 -12.68
CA ALA A 455 -42.44 6.64 -12.08
C ALA A 455 -43.17 7.55 -13.11
N THR A 456 -42.99 7.36 -14.42
CA THR A 456 -43.51 8.26 -15.48
C THR A 456 -44.80 7.77 -16.15
N THR A 457 -45.49 6.79 -15.57
CA THR A 457 -46.88 6.46 -15.94
C THR A 457 -47.82 7.01 -14.88
N GLY A 458 -48.22 8.27 -15.04
CA GLY A 458 -49.21 8.97 -14.21
C GLY A 458 -49.97 9.98 -15.06
#